data_AF-A0A5D6VCZ5-F1
#
_entry.id   AF-A0A5D6VCZ5-F1
#
_cell.length_a   1.000
_cell.length_b   1.000
_cell.length_c   1.000
_cell.angle_alpha   90.00
_cell.angle_beta   90.00
_cell.angle_gamma   90.00
#
_symmetry.space_group_name_H-M   'P 1'
#
loop_
_entity.id
_entity.type
_entity.pdbx_description
1 polymer ?
#
loop_
_entity_poly.entity_id
_entity_poly.type
_entity_poly.pdbx_seq_one_letter_code
_entity_poly.pdbx_strand_id
1 'polypeptide(L)'
;MQRPTRIDQLGHFFARGAHQFYLHCRRLKTNDKYHSTNRLLHTKLLLFDFPNGEAEIWFGSHNFTAAALTGLNLEASIVIPSAPGTGLYEQVRIYLDHIRSKCHPFDPSRIADYRALQDLPEEFTSDDDLHQVLDLITDDVPGLPGKTVLLLGDDSSELARFEVAGAGSGRPSLVEVADRRTGHTRLMRVRVQSTGYVQGGNAASYGITFTPRPYAIRLGGLPAFINTREKEFGRAELRRFKYWVNLELLELLPESAYLLPPTPRPQRAKWVVDPIGTQQIYALPEYLPLLAEEQQSSLLIPAKLKKPGRQAVIEEPDFLAAGSLGSERALRVADYSPTLEQELRSVSISDVQAFYEEWFQRPYFSPEAQRGSIALPEASTQVPERLKSLKRKLLRRQQLRLE
;
A
#
# COMPACT_ATOMS: atom_id res chain seq x y z
N MET A 1 18.50 14.53 -15.83
CA MET A 1 17.39 14.53 -14.84
C MET A 1 16.25 15.38 -15.40
N GLN A 2 15.04 14.83 -15.48
CA GLN A 2 13.86 15.58 -15.89
C GLN A 2 13.47 16.54 -14.77
N ARG A 3 13.28 17.84 -15.06
CA ARG A 3 12.86 18.81 -14.04
C ARG A 3 11.37 18.64 -13.74
N PRO A 4 10.92 18.87 -12.49
CA PRO A 4 9.50 18.79 -12.14
C PRO A 4 8.67 19.84 -12.91
N THR A 5 7.35 19.66 -12.89
CA THR A 5 6.38 20.62 -13.45
C THR A 5 6.65 22.02 -12.89
N ARG A 6 6.77 23.04 -13.75
CA ARG A 6 6.97 24.42 -13.32
C ARG A 6 5.67 25.02 -12.77
N ILE A 7 5.40 24.84 -11.48
CA ILE A 7 4.17 25.31 -10.82
C ILE A 7 3.93 26.81 -11.02
N ASP A 8 5.00 27.61 -11.04
CA ASP A 8 4.89 29.07 -11.22
C ASP A 8 4.31 29.45 -12.58
N GLN A 9 4.60 28.67 -13.61
CA GLN A 9 4.05 28.90 -14.94
C GLN A 9 2.55 28.61 -14.96
N LEU A 10 2.07 27.61 -14.19
CA LEU A 10 0.62 27.39 -14.01
C LEU A 10 -0.02 28.60 -13.30
N GLY A 11 0.63 29.17 -12.29
CA GLY A 11 0.19 30.42 -11.66
C GLY A 11 0.08 31.59 -12.65
N HIS A 12 1.08 31.76 -13.53
CA HIS A 12 1.04 32.78 -14.57
C HIS A 12 -0.07 32.57 -15.60
N PHE A 13 -0.32 31.32 -16.02
CA PHE A 13 -1.45 31.02 -16.90
C PHE A 13 -2.79 31.29 -16.22
N PHE A 14 -2.91 30.91 -14.94
CA PHE A 14 -4.12 31.16 -14.15
C PHE A 14 -4.43 32.65 -14.05
N ALA A 15 -3.41 33.49 -13.80
CA ALA A 15 -3.54 34.94 -13.78
C ALA A 15 -3.94 35.56 -15.13
N ARG A 16 -3.75 34.82 -16.24
CA ARG A 16 -4.15 35.22 -17.60
C ARG A 16 -5.51 34.66 -18.03
N GLY A 17 -6.28 34.07 -17.10
CA GLY A 17 -7.64 33.59 -17.34
C GLY A 17 -7.77 32.08 -17.53
N ALA A 18 -6.67 31.32 -17.53
CA ALA A 18 -6.73 29.86 -17.63
C ALA A 18 -7.01 29.25 -16.25
N HIS A 19 -8.28 29.22 -15.84
CA HIS A 19 -8.64 28.81 -14.47
C HIS A 19 -8.85 27.30 -14.28
N GLN A 20 -8.89 26.52 -15.38
CA GLN A 20 -9.26 25.10 -15.35
C GLN A 20 -8.03 24.19 -15.32
N PHE A 21 -7.15 24.41 -14.34
CA PHE A 21 -6.01 23.52 -14.10
C PHE A 21 -6.34 22.50 -13.01
N TYR A 22 -5.94 21.26 -13.24
CA TYR A 22 -6.11 20.16 -12.29
C TYR A 22 -4.80 19.42 -12.13
N LEU A 23 -4.33 19.27 -10.89
CA LEU A 23 -3.10 18.61 -10.55
C LEU A 23 -3.35 17.17 -10.13
N HIS A 24 -2.70 16.23 -10.81
CA HIS A 24 -2.62 14.85 -10.33
C HIS A 24 -1.46 14.73 -9.33
N CYS A 25 -1.77 14.91 -8.06
CA CYS A 25 -0.81 14.72 -6.97
C CYS A 25 -0.83 13.26 -6.54
N ARG A 26 0.22 12.49 -6.86
CA ARG A 26 0.31 11.07 -6.46
C ARG A 26 1.65 10.77 -5.80
N ARG A 27 1.59 10.10 -4.65
CA ARG A 27 2.77 9.57 -3.96
C ARG A 27 3.32 8.35 -4.72
N LEU A 28 4.59 8.40 -5.10
CA LEU A 28 5.32 7.30 -5.69
C LEU A 28 5.78 6.32 -4.60
N LYS A 29 5.46 5.02 -4.75
CA LYS A 29 5.98 3.98 -3.85
C LYS A 29 7.28 3.44 -4.43
N THR A 30 8.38 3.56 -3.69
CA THR A 30 9.72 3.22 -4.17
C THR A 30 10.15 1.76 -3.94
N ASN A 31 9.39 0.93 -3.21
CA ASN A 31 9.91 -0.35 -2.70
C ASN A 31 9.48 -1.65 -3.39
N ASP A 32 8.79 -1.63 -4.53
CA ASP A 32 8.42 -2.88 -5.20
C ASP A 32 9.49 -3.31 -6.23
N LYS A 33 10.43 -4.16 -5.79
CA LYS A 33 11.21 -5.06 -6.69
C LYS A 33 10.33 -6.06 -7.47
N TYR A 34 9.02 -6.04 -7.25
CA TYR A 34 8.03 -6.78 -8.03
C TYR A 34 6.81 -5.90 -8.30
N HIS A 35 6.69 -5.42 -9.53
CA HIS A 35 5.49 -4.81 -10.09
C HIS A 35 4.86 -3.71 -9.22
N SER A 36 5.32 -2.47 -9.38
CA SER A 36 4.55 -1.30 -9.00
C SER A 36 3.19 -1.34 -9.72
N THR A 37 2.18 -1.93 -9.09
CA THR A 37 0.79 -1.85 -9.58
C THR A 37 0.24 -0.42 -9.45
N ASN A 38 1.03 0.48 -8.86
CA ASN A 38 0.86 1.92 -8.92
C ASN A 38 1.26 2.48 -10.30
N ARG A 39 0.38 2.28 -11.29
CA ARG A 39 0.52 2.88 -12.62
C ARG A 39 0.51 4.40 -12.49
N LEU A 40 1.62 5.06 -12.78
CA LEU A 40 1.69 6.51 -12.91
C LEU A 40 0.72 6.98 -14.00
N LEU A 41 0.13 8.16 -13.82
CA LEU A 41 -0.58 8.83 -14.90
C LEU A 41 0.45 9.23 -15.96
N HIS A 42 0.54 8.43 -17.02
CA HIS A 42 1.53 8.63 -18.09
C HIS A 42 0.89 9.09 -19.42
N THR A 43 -0.44 9.20 -19.45
CA THR A 43 -1.19 9.72 -20.60
C THR A 43 -0.74 11.14 -20.93
N LYS A 44 -0.46 11.40 -22.22
CA LYS A 44 -0.30 12.74 -22.79
C LYS A 44 -1.27 12.82 -23.96
N LEU A 45 -2.37 13.53 -23.73
CA LEU A 45 -3.53 13.57 -24.60
C LEU A 45 -4.07 14.98 -24.60
N LEU A 46 -4.36 15.50 -25.79
CA LEU A 46 -5.01 16.79 -25.99
C LEU A 46 -6.27 16.59 -26.81
N LEU A 47 -7.28 17.37 -26.47
CA LEU A 47 -8.50 17.52 -27.25
C LEU A 47 -8.69 19.02 -27.48
N PHE A 48 -8.75 19.43 -28.75
CA PHE A 48 -8.99 20.79 -29.16
C PHE A 48 -10.36 20.90 -29.82
N ASP A 49 -11.17 21.87 -29.38
CA ASP A 49 -12.40 22.28 -30.06
C ASP A 49 -12.13 23.62 -30.76
N PHE A 50 -12.36 23.68 -32.07
CA PHE A 50 -12.14 24.88 -32.86
C PHE A 50 -13.43 25.68 -33.08
N PRO A 51 -13.34 27.01 -33.27
CA PRO A 51 -14.53 27.87 -33.44
C PRO A 51 -15.40 27.54 -34.66
N ASN A 52 -14.84 26.85 -35.65
CA ASN A 52 -15.54 26.40 -36.86
C ASN A 52 -16.33 25.10 -36.66
N GLY A 53 -16.33 24.52 -35.44
CA GLY A 53 -17.00 23.27 -35.12
C GLY A 53 -16.19 22.02 -35.44
N GLU A 54 -14.93 22.16 -35.83
CA GLU A 54 -13.99 21.04 -35.96
C GLU A 54 -13.34 20.72 -34.61
N ALA A 55 -12.80 19.51 -34.48
CA ALA A 55 -12.01 19.11 -33.32
C ALA A 55 -10.73 18.38 -33.74
N GLU A 56 -9.71 18.41 -32.89
CA GLU A 56 -8.51 17.60 -33.08
C GLU A 56 -8.15 16.86 -31.80
N ILE A 57 -7.71 15.62 -31.97
CA ILE A 57 -7.23 14.79 -30.86
C ILE A 57 -5.75 14.51 -31.09
N TRP A 58 -4.93 14.82 -30.09
CA TRP A 58 -3.49 14.60 -30.16
C TRP A 58 -3.06 13.56 -29.13
N PHE A 59 -2.46 12.47 -29.58
CA PHE A 59 -1.84 11.45 -28.74
C PHE A 59 -0.34 11.48 -28.96
N GLY A 60 0.46 11.57 -27.90
CA GLY A 60 1.91 11.65 -28.09
C GLY A 60 2.76 11.13 -26.93
N SER A 61 4.06 11.13 -27.17
CA SER A 61 5.10 10.81 -26.17
C SER A 61 5.55 12.03 -25.38
N HIS A 62 5.26 13.24 -25.88
CA HIS A 62 5.75 14.48 -25.31
C HIS A 62 5.09 14.83 -23.97
N ASN A 63 5.90 15.15 -22.98
CA ASN A 63 5.43 15.94 -21.83
C ASN A 63 5.43 17.42 -22.23
N PHE A 64 4.60 18.26 -21.58
CA PHE A 64 4.67 19.72 -21.74
C PHE A 64 5.86 20.32 -20.99
N THR A 65 7.07 19.94 -21.41
CA THR A 65 8.34 20.42 -20.85
C THR A 65 9.16 21.05 -21.97
N ALA A 66 9.98 22.05 -21.63
CA ALA A 66 10.87 22.68 -22.61
C ALA A 66 11.79 21.67 -23.31
N ALA A 67 12.22 20.62 -22.60
CA ALA A 67 13.06 19.57 -23.18
C ALA A 67 12.34 18.75 -24.25
N ALA A 68 11.05 18.45 -24.05
CA ALA A 68 10.21 17.69 -24.98
C ALA A 68 9.69 18.53 -26.15
N LEU A 69 9.42 19.82 -25.92
CA LEU A 69 8.84 20.71 -26.95
C LEU A 69 9.90 21.36 -27.85
N THR A 70 11.05 21.73 -27.28
CA THR A 70 12.09 22.50 -28.00
C THR A 70 13.51 22.02 -27.70
N GLY A 71 13.66 20.97 -26.90
CA GLY A 71 14.95 20.46 -26.47
C GLY A 71 15.44 19.30 -27.33
N LEU A 72 16.32 18.49 -26.75
CA LEU A 72 16.97 17.37 -27.44
C LEU A 72 16.11 16.09 -27.49
N ASN A 73 14.94 16.07 -26.85
CA ASN A 73 14.09 14.91 -26.91
C ASN A 73 13.48 14.78 -28.31
N LEU A 74 13.59 13.59 -28.88
CA LEU A 74 12.81 13.20 -30.05
C LEU A 74 11.46 12.68 -29.56
N GLU A 75 10.42 13.46 -29.81
CA GLU A 75 9.04 13.15 -29.43
C GLU A 75 8.20 12.94 -30.69
N ALA A 76 7.16 12.11 -30.58
CA ALA A 76 6.20 11.89 -31.65
C ALA A 76 4.77 12.12 -31.14
N SER A 77 3.92 12.64 -32.03
CA SER A 77 2.48 12.77 -31.79
C SER A 77 1.71 12.40 -33.04
N ILE A 78 0.56 11.77 -32.85
CA ILE A 78 -0.44 11.54 -33.88
C ILE A 78 -1.52 12.58 -33.67
N VAL A 79 -1.88 13.28 -34.75
CA VAL A 79 -2.97 14.24 -34.79
C VAL A 79 -4.10 13.61 -35.58
N ILE A 80 -5.26 13.48 -34.96
CA ILE A 80 -6.45 12.89 -35.56
C ILE A 80 -7.49 14.01 -35.71
N PRO A 81 -7.77 14.46 -36.95
CA PRO A 81 -8.90 15.33 -37.22
C PRO A 81 -10.20 14.65 -36.80
N SER A 82 -11.08 15.39 -36.15
CA SER A 82 -12.32 14.86 -35.59
C SER A 82 -13.42 15.92 -35.63
N ALA A 83 -14.61 15.54 -35.18
CA ALA A 83 -15.72 16.44 -34.96
C ALA A 83 -16.39 16.14 -33.61
N PRO A 84 -16.96 17.14 -32.94
CA PRO A 84 -17.76 16.94 -31.74
C PRO A 84 -18.87 15.90 -31.97
N GLY A 85 -19.13 15.06 -30.97
CA GLY A 85 -20.15 14.01 -31.04
C GLY A 85 -19.76 12.75 -31.82
N THR A 86 -18.59 12.71 -32.47
CA THR A 86 -18.07 11.45 -33.02
C THR A 86 -17.67 10.48 -31.90
N GLY A 87 -17.67 9.17 -32.18
CA GLY A 87 -17.41 8.15 -31.15
C GLY A 87 -16.05 8.31 -30.46
N LEU A 88 -14.98 8.52 -31.22
CA LEU A 88 -13.63 8.72 -30.67
C LEU A 88 -13.54 10.02 -29.85
N TYR A 89 -14.15 11.10 -30.33
CA TYR A 89 -14.24 12.37 -29.60
C TYR A 89 -14.88 12.18 -28.23
N GLU A 90 -16.06 11.55 -28.18
CA GLU A 90 -16.77 11.34 -26.91
C GLU A 90 -16.00 10.43 -25.95
N GLN A 91 -15.35 9.38 -26.46
CA GLN A 91 -14.51 8.51 -25.64
C GLN A 91 -13.33 9.27 -25.02
N VAL A 92 -12.65 10.10 -25.82
CA VAL A 92 -11.53 10.93 -25.34
C VAL A 92 -12.01 11.95 -24.31
N ARG A 93 -13.12 12.64 -24.59
CA ARG A 93 -13.74 13.59 -23.68
C ARG A 93 -14.08 12.94 -22.33
N ILE A 94 -14.78 11.80 -22.35
CA ILE A 94 -15.13 11.02 -21.15
C ILE A 94 -13.87 10.57 -20.40
N TYR A 95 -12.82 10.16 -21.10
CA TYR A 95 -11.57 9.74 -20.48
C TYR A 95 -10.83 10.91 -19.82
N LEU A 96 -10.77 12.07 -20.47
CA LEU A 96 -10.20 13.29 -19.89
C LEU A 96 -11.01 13.75 -18.67
N ASP A 97 -12.34 13.66 -18.72
CA ASP A 97 -13.24 13.93 -17.59
C ASP A 97 -12.97 12.98 -16.43
N HIS A 98 -12.76 11.69 -16.73
CA HIS A 98 -12.39 10.70 -15.72
C HIS A 98 -11.05 11.05 -15.05
N ILE A 99 -10.01 11.38 -15.82
CA ILE A 99 -8.72 11.81 -15.27
C ILE A 99 -8.90 13.03 -14.38
N ARG A 100 -9.63 14.05 -14.87
CA ARG A 100 -9.93 15.27 -14.13
C ARG A 100 -10.58 14.98 -12.77
N SER A 101 -11.52 14.03 -12.72
CA SER A 101 -12.17 13.59 -11.46
C SER A 101 -11.23 12.97 -10.43
N LYS A 102 -10.02 12.58 -10.83
CA LYS A 102 -8.96 12.03 -9.97
C LYS A 102 -7.85 13.03 -9.66
N CYS A 103 -8.04 14.29 -10.04
CA CYS A 103 -7.09 15.37 -9.84
C CYS A 103 -7.68 16.42 -8.89
N HIS A 104 -6.80 17.22 -8.27
CA HIS A 104 -7.19 18.34 -7.43
C HIS A 104 -7.21 19.63 -8.26
N PRO A 105 -8.23 20.49 -8.13
CA PRO A 105 -8.19 21.82 -8.71
C PRO A 105 -6.92 22.56 -8.27
N PHE A 106 -6.25 23.23 -9.21
CA PHE A 106 -5.09 24.06 -8.91
C PHE A 106 -5.54 25.30 -8.13
N ASP A 107 -4.90 25.55 -7.00
CA ASP A 107 -5.13 26.74 -6.17
C ASP A 107 -3.88 27.62 -6.19
N PRO A 108 -3.93 28.82 -6.83
CA PRO A 108 -2.77 29.71 -6.92
C PRO A 108 -2.28 30.20 -5.54
N SER A 109 -3.12 30.18 -4.50
CA SER A 109 -2.70 30.55 -3.14
C SER A 109 -1.77 29.50 -2.51
N ARG A 110 -1.73 28.28 -3.07
CA ARG A 110 -0.98 27.13 -2.55
C ARG A 110 0.29 26.81 -3.34
N ILE A 111 0.79 27.75 -4.15
CA ILE A 111 2.02 27.58 -4.94
C ILE A 111 3.21 27.15 -4.08
N ALA A 112 3.34 27.70 -2.87
CA ALA A 112 4.40 27.31 -1.93
C ALA A 112 4.29 25.82 -1.52
N ASP A 113 3.09 25.35 -1.19
CA ASP A 113 2.83 23.94 -0.86
C ASP A 113 3.21 23.01 -2.03
N TYR A 114 2.82 23.39 -3.25
CA TYR A 114 3.11 22.59 -4.43
C TYR A 114 4.62 22.50 -4.73
N ARG A 115 5.36 23.60 -4.54
CA ARG A 115 6.82 23.58 -4.65
C ARG A 115 7.44 22.70 -3.57
N ALA A 116 6.99 22.86 -2.32
CA ALA A 116 7.46 22.02 -1.22
C ALA A 116 7.28 20.53 -1.54
N LEU A 117 6.14 20.13 -2.12
CA LEU A 117 5.89 18.75 -2.57
C LEU A 117 6.82 18.27 -3.70
N GLN A 118 7.32 19.19 -4.54
CA GLN A 118 8.27 18.88 -5.62
C GLN A 118 9.73 18.85 -5.14
N ASP A 119 10.04 19.64 -4.12
CA ASP A 119 11.37 19.77 -3.50
C ASP A 119 11.58 18.78 -2.34
N LEU A 120 10.56 17.98 -1.97
CA LEU A 120 10.75 16.86 -1.06
C LEU A 120 11.87 15.97 -1.62
N PRO A 121 13.00 15.80 -0.90
CA PRO A 121 14.04 14.87 -1.32
C PRO A 121 13.39 13.50 -1.58
N GLU A 122 13.83 12.78 -2.60
CA GLU A 122 13.29 11.44 -2.93
C GLU A 122 13.23 10.53 -1.68
N GLU A 123 14.11 10.77 -0.71
CA GLU A 123 14.22 10.10 0.58
C GLU A 123 13.05 10.32 1.57
N PHE A 124 12.23 11.35 1.38
CA PHE A 124 11.03 11.66 2.19
C PHE A 124 9.73 11.07 1.61
N THR A 125 9.81 10.36 0.48
CA THR A 125 8.62 10.02 -0.31
C THR A 125 8.17 8.57 -0.23
N SER A 126 8.94 7.65 0.37
CA SER A 126 8.42 6.31 0.59
C SER A 126 7.30 6.34 1.64
N ASP A 127 6.24 5.57 1.41
CA ASP A 127 5.30 5.17 2.47
C ASP A 127 6.03 4.47 3.65
N ASP A 128 7.38 4.41 3.72
CA ASP A 128 8.11 3.97 4.93
C ASP A 128 8.24 5.09 5.99
N ASP A 129 7.77 6.31 5.68
CA ASP A 129 7.35 7.26 6.73
C ASP A 129 5.95 6.92 7.29
N LEU A 130 5.31 5.83 6.84
CA LEU A 130 4.44 5.08 7.75
C LEU A 130 5.37 4.60 8.85
N HIS A 131 5.48 5.41 9.91
CA HIS A 131 5.98 4.92 11.18
C HIS A 131 5.38 3.54 11.38
N GLN A 132 6.22 2.51 11.40
CA GLN A 132 5.73 1.16 11.55
C GLN A 132 5.18 1.04 12.94
N VAL A 133 3.87 1.23 13.07
CA VAL A 133 3.19 1.15 14.34
C VAL A 133 3.16 -0.32 14.74
N LEU A 134 4.07 -0.66 15.65
CA LEU A 134 4.04 -1.93 16.35
C LEU A 134 3.01 -1.81 17.47
N ASP A 135 2.06 -2.74 17.51
CA ASP A 135 1.11 -2.81 18.61
C ASP A 135 1.78 -3.51 19.81
N LEU A 136 1.84 -2.80 20.93
CA LEU A 136 2.38 -3.27 22.21
C LEU A 136 1.27 -3.29 23.25
N ILE A 137 1.27 -4.28 24.14
CA ILE A 137 0.35 -4.37 25.27
C ILE A 137 1.16 -4.49 26.55
N THR A 138 0.81 -3.71 27.58
CA THR A 138 1.46 -3.77 28.89
C THR A 138 0.50 -3.40 30.02
N ASP A 139 0.91 -3.63 31.26
CA ASP A 139 0.20 -3.19 32.47
C ASP A 139 0.70 -1.85 33.04
N ASP A 140 1.79 -1.30 32.49
CA ASP A 140 2.47 -0.09 32.98
C ASP A 140 2.98 0.77 31.82
N VAL A 141 2.06 1.45 31.11
CA VAL A 141 2.42 2.38 30.02
C VAL A 141 3.26 3.58 30.52
N PRO A 142 2.94 4.24 31.66
CA PRO A 142 3.71 5.38 32.14
C PRO A 142 5.16 5.04 32.48
N GLY A 143 5.45 3.81 32.90
CA GLY A 143 6.79 3.35 33.21
C GLY A 143 7.63 2.92 32.01
N LEU A 144 7.13 2.98 30.77
CA LEU A 144 7.86 2.55 29.58
C LEU A 144 8.94 3.52 29.04
N PRO A 145 8.75 4.86 29.05
CA PRO A 145 9.75 5.79 28.51
C PRO A 145 11.14 5.61 29.14
N GLY A 146 12.18 5.71 28.31
CA GLY A 146 13.58 5.49 28.68
C GLY A 146 14.01 4.03 28.81
N LYS A 147 13.10 3.05 28.68
CA LYS A 147 13.44 1.62 28.77
C LYS A 147 13.84 1.04 27.41
N THR A 148 14.80 0.13 27.42
CA THR A 148 15.05 -0.77 26.28
C THR A 148 14.28 -2.08 26.48
N VAL A 149 13.44 -2.42 25.52
CA VAL A 149 12.67 -3.67 25.48
C VAL A 149 13.25 -4.61 24.44
N LEU A 150 13.40 -5.88 24.80
CA LEU A 150 13.76 -6.91 23.84
C LEU A 150 12.49 -7.54 23.26
N LEU A 151 12.19 -7.24 22.01
CA LEU A 151 11.14 -7.90 21.24
C LEU A 151 11.65 -9.24 20.69
N LEU A 152 10.87 -10.30 20.89
CA LEU A 152 11.08 -11.63 20.34
C LEU A 152 9.85 -12.04 19.52
N GLY A 153 10.06 -12.49 18.28
CA GLY A 153 8.97 -12.87 17.39
C GLY A 153 9.18 -14.21 16.69
N ASP A 154 8.08 -14.86 16.31
CA ASP A 154 8.02 -16.21 15.72
C ASP A 154 7.91 -16.22 14.19
N ASP A 155 7.86 -15.06 13.55
CA ASP A 155 7.78 -14.88 12.10
C ASP A 155 8.98 -14.09 11.56
N SER A 156 9.93 -14.77 10.93
CA SER A 156 11.13 -14.16 10.35
C SER A 156 10.82 -13.12 9.28
N SER A 157 9.66 -13.19 8.62
CA SER A 157 9.30 -12.20 7.60
C SER A 157 9.02 -10.81 8.20
N GLU A 158 8.67 -10.74 9.49
CA GLU A 158 8.48 -9.47 10.19
C GLU A 158 9.80 -8.74 10.46
N LEU A 159 10.94 -9.45 10.52
CA LEU A 159 12.23 -8.83 10.82
C LEU A 159 12.63 -7.78 9.78
N ALA A 160 12.33 -8.03 8.49
CA ALA A 160 12.59 -7.10 7.40
C ALA A 160 11.97 -5.71 7.65
N ARG A 161 10.85 -5.66 8.39
CA ARG A 161 10.20 -4.40 8.77
C ARG A 161 11.10 -3.57 9.70
N PHE A 162 11.75 -4.21 10.67
CA PHE A 162 12.66 -3.56 11.62
C PHE A 162 14.05 -3.28 11.05
N GLU A 163 14.50 -4.04 10.04
CA GLU A 163 15.77 -3.79 9.34
C GLU A 163 15.72 -2.47 8.54
N VAL A 164 14.60 -2.20 7.87
CA VAL A 164 14.37 -0.91 7.17
C VAL A 164 14.35 0.27 8.14
N ALA A 165 13.77 0.07 9.33
CA ALA A 165 13.77 1.04 10.42
C ALA A 165 15.06 1.01 11.28
N GLY A 166 16.03 0.17 10.92
CA GLY A 166 17.03 -0.38 11.82
C GLY A 166 18.22 0.51 12.17
N ALA A 167 19.08 -0.06 13.00
CA ALA A 167 20.31 0.50 13.56
C ALA A 167 21.24 1.06 12.46
N GLY A 168 21.25 2.38 12.31
CA GLY A 168 22.03 3.07 11.28
C GLY A 168 21.20 4.07 10.47
N SER A 169 19.88 3.86 10.36
CA SER A 169 18.99 4.82 9.70
C SER A 169 18.76 6.09 10.53
N GLY A 170 18.91 6.00 11.85
CA GLY A 170 18.59 7.09 12.80
C GLY A 170 17.09 7.46 12.82
N ARG A 171 16.24 6.76 12.07
CA ARG A 171 14.83 7.12 11.90
C ARG A 171 14.01 6.67 13.11
N PRO A 172 13.30 7.58 13.79
CA PRO A 172 12.40 7.21 14.88
C PRO A 172 11.17 6.47 14.32
N SER A 173 10.89 5.30 14.89
CA SER A 173 9.65 4.55 14.65
C SER A 173 8.59 4.92 15.68
N LEU A 174 7.33 4.54 15.46
CA LEU A 174 6.26 4.68 16.45
C LEU A 174 5.77 3.32 16.88
N VAL A 175 5.25 3.23 18.10
CA VAL A 175 4.51 2.07 18.59
C VAL A 175 3.20 2.55 19.18
N GLU A 176 2.14 1.78 18.99
CA GLU A 176 0.87 1.99 19.68
C GLU A 176 0.87 1.07 20.90
N VAL A 177 0.93 1.65 22.08
CA VAL A 177 0.93 0.92 23.35
C VAL A 177 -0.46 0.96 23.94
N ALA A 178 -1.05 -0.20 24.17
CA ALA A 178 -2.29 -0.37 24.89
C ALA A 178 -2.01 -0.77 26.35
N ASP A 179 -2.62 -0.04 27.27
CA ASP A 179 -2.68 -0.40 28.68
C ASP A 179 -3.75 -1.48 28.87
N ARG A 180 -3.36 -2.66 29.34
CA ARG A 180 -4.28 -3.78 29.56
C ARG A 180 -5.28 -3.51 30.69
N ARG A 181 -4.89 -2.74 31.70
CA ARG A 181 -5.73 -2.45 32.89
C ARG A 181 -6.80 -1.43 32.58
N THR A 182 -6.44 -0.39 31.81
CA THR A 182 -7.36 0.72 31.51
C THR A 182 -8.01 0.61 30.14
N GLY A 183 -7.43 -0.18 29.23
CA GLY A 183 -7.88 -0.31 27.85
C GLY A 183 -7.55 0.90 26.96
N HIS A 184 -6.85 1.91 27.48
CA HIS A 184 -6.43 3.08 26.72
C HIS A 184 -5.22 2.77 25.84
N THR A 185 -5.15 3.41 24.67
CA THR A 185 -3.98 3.34 23.78
C THR A 185 -3.27 4.68 23.71
N ARG A 186 -1.94 4.64 23.59
CA ARG A 186 -1.07 5.80 23.46
C ARG A 186 -0.03 5.54 22.39
N LEU A 187 0.30 6.56 21.60
CA LEU A 187 1.43 6.49 20.68
C LEU A 187 2.72 6.83 21.43
N MET A 188 3.78 6.12 21.08
CA MET A 188 5.10 6.29 21.67
C MET A 188 6.15 6.29 20.57
N ARG A 189 7.14 7.17 20.69
CA ARG A 189 8.30 7.18 19.80
C ARG A 189 9.30 6.12 20.27
N VAL A 190 9.85 5.35 19.34
CA VAL A 190 10.84 4.32 19.61
C VAL A 190 12.00 4.40 18.64
N ARG A 191 13.14 3.83 19.05
CA ARG A 191 14.31 3.66 18.20
C ARG A 191 14.71 2.18 18.18
N VAL A 192 14.91 1.64 16.98
CA VAL A 192 15.47 0.30 16.81
C VAL A 192 16.98 0.39 17.01
N GLN A 193 17.49 -0.18 18.11
CA GLN A 193 18.91 -0.14 18.43
C GLN A 193 19.71 -1.23 17.71
N SER A 194 19.09 -2.39 17.50
CA SER A 194 19.70 -3.54 16.82
C SER A 194 18.64 -4.61 16.56
N THR A 195 18.84 -5.41 15.52
CA THR A 195 17.96 -6.50 15.11
C THR A 195 18.80 -7.76 14.81
N GLY A 196 18.15 -8.92 14.79
CA GLY A 196 18.81 -10.11 14.27
C GLY A 196 17.91 -11.34 14.22
N TYR A 197 18.39 -12.37 13.53
CA TYR A 197 17.75 -13.68 13.52
C TYR A 197 18.15 -14.48 14.76
N VAL A 198 17.22 -15.29 15.24
CA VAL A 198 17.49 -16.28 16.29
C VAL A 198 17.85 -17.60 15.61
N GLN A 199 19.15 -17.91 15.52
CA GLN A 199 19.63 -19.13 14.87
C GLN A 199 19.83 -20.26 15.88
N GLY A 200 19.03 -21.33 15.76
CA GLY A 200 19.02 -22.44 16.71
C GLY A 200 20.34 -23.22 16.84
N GLY A 201 21.27 -23.07 15.89
CA GLY A 201 22.52 -23.82 15.80
C GLY A 201 23.79 -23.09 16.27
N ASN A 202 23.78 -21.76 16.44
CA ASN A 202 25.00 -21.01 16.81
C ASN A 202 24.81 -20.27 18.14
N ALA A 203 25.35 -20.82 19.22
CA ALA A 203 25.27 -20.23 20.56
C ALA A 203 25.94 -18.84 20.68
N ALA A 204 26.82 -18.46 19.75
CA ALA A 204 27.44 -17.13 19.68
C ALA A 204 26.60 -16.12 18.87
N SER A 205 25.64 -16.57 18.06
CA SER A 205 24.71 -15.68 17.35
C SER A 205 23.71 -14.98 18.28
N TYR A 206 23.62 -15.44 19.54
CA TYR A 206 22.93 -14.73 20.63
C TYR A 206 23.84 -13.69 21.30
N GLY A 207 24.72 -12.98 20.59
CA GLY A 207 25.58 -11.88 21.11
C GLY A 207 24.83 -10.70 21.77
N ILE A 208 23.59 -10.94 22.16
CA ILE A 208 22.68 -10.19 22.98
C ILE A 208 23.11 -10.42 24.45
N THR A 209 23.67 -9.42 25.09
CA THR A 209 23.65 -9.39 26.55
C THR A 209 22.21 -9.14 26.98
N PHE A 210 21.60 -10.10 27.66
CA PHE A 210 20.23 -10.00 28.17
C PHE A 210 20.24 -9.40 29.56
N THR A 211 20.83 -8.22 29.74
CA THR A 211 20.70 -7.51 31.01
C THR A 211 19.22 -7.47 31.43
N PRO A 212 18.89 -7.62 32.73
CA PRO A 212 17.51 -7.66 33.20
C PRO A 212 16.72 -6.47 32.64
N ARG A 213 15.84 -6.75 31.69
CA ARG A 213 15.05 -5.74 30.98
C ARG A 213 13.68 -6.31 30.60
N PRO A 214 12.69 -5.47 30.30
CA PRO A 214 11.41 -5.96 29.82
C PRO A 214 11.55 -6.71 28.50
N TYR A 215 10.76 -7.76 28.33
CA TYR A 215 10.65 -8.52 27.09
C TYR A 215 9.29 -8.26 26.47
N ALA A 216 9.27 -8.08 25.15
CA ALA A 216 8.04 -8.08 24.36
C ALA A 216 7.97 -9.40 23.57
N ILE A 217 6.89 -10.16 23.73
CA ILE A 217 6.70 -11.43 23.04
C ILE A 217 5.62 -11.26 21.96
N ARG A 218 5.95 -11.60 20.71
CA ARG A 218 5.05 -11.48 19.56
C ARG A 218 4.86 -12.83 18.89
N LEU A 219 3.61 -13.27 18.79
CA LEU A 219 3.24 -14.59 18.26
C LEU A 219 2.17 -14.46 17.17
N GLY A 220 2.33 -15.12 16.03
CA GLY A 220 1.30 -15.21 14.97
C GLY A 220 0.79 -13.85 14.46
N GLY A 221 1.61 -12.80 14.56
CA GLY A 221 1.25 -11.42 14.23
C GLY A 221 0.18 -10.79 15.15
N LEU A 222 0.06 -11.28 16.39
CA LEU A 222 -0.68 -10.63 17.48
C LEU A 222 0.10 -9.41 18.02
N PRO A 223 -0.57 -8.45 18.69
CA PRO A 223 0.12 -7.41 19.45
C PRO A 223 1.11 -8.01 20.44
N ALA A 224 2.30 -7.41 20.53
CA ALA A 224 3.35 -7.94 21.39
C ALA A 224 3.05 -7.62 22.86
N PHE A 225 3.20 -8.59 23.74
CA PHE A 225 2.96 -8.39 25.17
C PHE A 225 4.26 -8.13 25.92
N ILE A 226 4.32 -7.01 26.66
CA ILE A 226 5.49 -6.56 27.41
C ILE A 226 5.33 -6.94 28.88
N ASN A 227 6.31 -7.67 29.40
CA ASN A 227 6.48 -7.85 30.84
C ASN A 227 7.95 -8.09 31.22
N THR A 228 8.26 -8.04 32.51
CA THR A 228 9.58 -8.33 33.07
C THR A 228 9.69 -9.78 33.51
N ARG A 229 10.90 -10.34 33.44
CA ARG A 229 11.27 -11.62 34.05
C ARG A 229 12.37 -11.39 35.06
N GLU A 230 12.43 -12.21 36.10
CA GLU A 230 13.56 -12.20 37.04
C GLU A 230 14.76 -12.92 36.42
N LYS A 231 14.49 -13.93 35.59
CA LYS A 231 15.49 -14.72 34.88
C LYS A 231 15.42 -14.52 33.37
N GLU A 232 16.60 -14.43 32.76
CA GLU A 232 16.77 -14.42 31.31
C GLU A 232 16.15 -15.68 30.66
N PHE A 233 15.83 -15.58 29.37
CA PHE A 233 15.40 -16.73 28.58
C PHE A 233 16.55 -17.73 28.42
N GLY A 234 16.29 -18.99 28.75
CA GLY A 234 17.21 -20.08 28.46
C GLY A 234 17.34 -20.32 26.95
N ARG A 235 18.45 -20.93 26.53
CA ARG A 235 18.73 -21.24 25.10
C ARG A 235 17.61 -22.06 24.44
N ALA A 236 17.02 -23.01 25.16
CA ALA A 236 15.94 -23.83 24.65
C ALA A 236 14.66 -23.02 24.41
N GLU A 237 14.35 -22.05 25.27
CA GLU A 237 13.21 -21.15 25.10
C GLU A 237 13.43 -20.23 23.88
N LEU A 238 14.63 -19.68 23.72
CA LEU A 238 14.95 -18.76 22.63
C LEU A 238 14.77 -19.39 21.25
N ARG A 239 15.06 -20.68 21.07
CA ARG A 239 14.91 -21.41 19.80
C ARG A 239 13.51 -21.38 19.19
N ARG A 240 12.49 -20.98 19.96
CA ARG A 240 11.10 -20.87 19.50
C ARG A 240 10.84 -19.58 18.73
N PHE A 241 11.67 -18.57 18.93
CA PHE A 241 11.63 -17.32 18.20
C PHE A 241 12.51 -17.42 16.96
N LYS A 242 12.13 -16.68 15.93
CA LYS A 242 12.88 -16.58 14.68
C LYS A 242 13.68 -15.30 14.58
N TYR A 243 13.29 -14.25 15.30
CA TYR A 243 13.98 -12.97 15.31
C TYR A 243 13.92 -12.28 16.67
N TRP A 244 14.80 -11.29 16.83
CA TRP A 244 14.84 -10.41 17.98
C TRP A 244 15.09 -8.95 17.56
N VAL A 245 14.61 -8.00 18.37
CA VAL A 245 14.79 -6.56 18.16
C VAL A 245 14.98 -5.85 19.50
N ASN A 246 16.04 -5.04 19.64
CA ASN A 246 16.19 -4.12 20.77
C ASN A 246 15.47 -2.80 20.43
N LEU A 247 14.41 -2.50 21.17
CA LEU A 247 13.61 -1.29 21.02
C LEU A 247 13.87 -0.36 22.19
N GLU A 248 14.44 0.81 21.93
CA GLU A 248 14.52 1.90 22.90
C GLU A 248 13.21 2.68 22.86
N LEU A 249 12.47 2.66 23.96
CA LEU A 249 11.22 3.39 24.11
C LEU A 249 11.54 4.82 24.57
N LEU A 250 11.32 5.81 23.72
CA LEU A 250 11.80 7.18 23.96
C LEU A 250 10.82 7.99 24.79
N GLU A 251 9.69 8.38 24.20
CA GLU A 251 8.71 9.27 24.83
C GLU A 251 7.28 8.93 24.39
N LEU A 252 6.33 9.13 25.30
CA LEU A 252 4.91 9.14 24.97
C LEU A 252 4.59 10.39 24.15
N LEU A 253 3.89 10.23 23.05
CA LEU A 253 3.37 11.36 22.29
C LEU A 253 2.18 12.01 23.04
N PRO A 254 1.88 13.29 22.74
CA PRO A 254 0.69 13.96 23.24
C PRO A 254 -0.57 13.17 22.90
N GLU A 255 -1.62 13.27 23.73
CA GLU A 255 -2.89 12.57 23.50
C GLU A 255 -3.60 13.03 22.23
N SER A 256 -3.29 14.24 21.76
CA SER A 256 -3.74 14.76 20.48
C SER A 256 -3.05 14.13 19.27
N ALA A 257 -2.01 13.32 19.46
CA ALA A 257 -1.35 12.61 18.37
C ALA A 257 -2.21 11.41 17.94
N TYR A 258 -2.52 11.33 16.65
CA TYR A 258 -3.26 10.22 16.07
C TYR A 258 -2.64 9.79 14.73
N LEU A 259 -2.83 8.51 14.40
CA LEU A 259 -2.49 7.99 13.09
C LEU A 259 -3.60 8.35 12.10
N LEU A 260 -3.21 8.88 10.94
CA LEU A 260 -4.16 9.05 9.85
C LEU A 260 -4.52 7.67 9.27
N PRO A 261 -5.81 7.34 9.15
CA PRO A 261 -6.23 6.08 8.57
C PRO A 261 -5.75 5.94 7.12
N PRO A 262 -5.39 4.72 6.66
CA PRO A 262 -5.06 4.50 5.26
C PRO A 262 -6.32 4.75 4.42
N THR A 263 -6.20 5.65 3.44
CA THR A 263 -7.32 6.02 2.57
C THR A 263 -7.83 4.78 1.82
N PRO A 264 -9.14 4.46 1.85
CA PRO A 264 -9.66 3.27 1.18
C PRO A 264 -9.35 3.33 -0.32
N ARG A 265 -8.80 2.24 -0.86
CA ARG A 265 -8.54 2.15 -2.30
C ARG A 265 -9.88 2.05 -3.05
N PRO A 266 -10.20 2.97 -3.98
CA PRO A 266 -11.42 2.84 -4.77
C PRO A 266 -11.38 1.57 -5.64
N GLN A 267 -12.54 0.95 -5.86
CA GLN A 267 -12.68 -0.17 -6.79
C GLN A 267 -12.17 0.23 -8.18
N ARG A 268 -11.31 -0.60 -8.77
CA ARG A 268 -10.63 -0.33 -10.05
C ARG A 268 -11.65 -0.23 -11.19
N ALA A 269 -11.58 0.82 -12.00
CA ALA A 269 -12.20 0.81 -13.33
C ALA A 269 -11.56 -0.32 -14.17
N LYS A 270 -12.38 -1.12 -14.85
CA LYS A 270 -11.92 -2.15 -15.78
C LYS A 270 -12.07 -1.61 -17.20
N TRP A 271 -11.01 -1.73 -17.99
CA TRP A 271 -11.09 -1.51 -19.43
C TRP A 271 -11.83 -2.69 -20.06
N VAL A 272 -12.81 -2.39 -20.92
CA VAL A 272 -13.52 -3.36 -21.75
C VAL A 272 -13.13 -3.07 -23.19
N VAL A 273 -12.79 -4.11 -23.94
CA VAL A 273 -12.51 -3.97 -25.38
C VAL A 273 -13.83 -3.66 -26.08
N ASP A 274 -13.88 -2.57 -26.82
CA ASP A 274 -15.00 -2.23 -27.71
C ASP A 274 -14.67 -2.72 -29.13
N PRO A 275 -15.19 -3.88 -29.55
CA PRO A 275 -14.88 -4.44 -30.87
C PRO A 275 -15.41 -3.57 -32.01
N ILE A 276 -16.50 -2.82 -31.79
CA ILE A 276 -17.10 -1.95 -32.82
C ILE A 276 -16.22 -0.71 -33.00
N GLY A 277 -15.85 -0.04 -31.90
CA GLY A 277 -14.92 1.10 -31.95
C GLY A 277 -13.56 0.72 -32.54
N THR A 278 -13.08 -0.49 -32.27
CA THR A 278 -11.83 -1.02 -32.84
C THR A 278 -11.92 -1.21 -34.36
N GLN A 279 -13.01 -1.81 -34.86
CA GLN A 279 -13.24 -1.97 -36.30
C GLN A 279 -13.39 -0.64 -37.04
N GLN A 280 -14.03 0.35 -36.41
CA GLN A 280 -14.19 1.69 -37.00
C GLN A 280 -12.86 2.41 -37.20
N ILE A 281 -11.93 2.28 -36.26
CA ILE A 281 -10.57 2.84 -36.38
C ILE A 281 -9.80 2.14 -37.51
N TYR A 282 -9.90 0.81 -37.60
CA TYR A 282 -9.25 0.04 -38.66
C TYR A 282 -9.82 0.25 -40.07
N ALA A 283 -11.04 0.77 -40.18
CA ALA A 283 -11.63 1.13 -41.46
C ALA A 283 -11.16 2.50 -42.00
N LEU A 284 -10.43 3.29 -41.21
CA LEU A 284 -9.92 4.59 -41.66
C LEU A 284 -8.76 4.40 -42.67
N PRO A 285 -8.75 5.16 -43.79
CA PRO A 285 -7.76 4.98 -44.87
C PRO A 285 -6.29 5.09 -44.43
N GLU A 286 -6.02 5.89 -43.42
CA GLU A 286 -4.70 6.13 -42.83
C GLU A 286 -4.16 4.93 -42.03
N TYR A 287 -5.03 4.01 -41.58
CA TYR A 287 -4.65 2.80 -40.86
C TYR A 287 -4.58 1.54 -41.74
N LEU A 288 -5.11 1.61 -42.97
CA LEU A 288 -5.02 0.51 -43.95
C LEU A 288 -3.57 0.07 -44.26
N PRO A 289 -2.58 0.96 -44.39
CA PRO A 289 -1.18 0.55 -44.61
C PRO A 289 -0.57 -0.19 -43.42
N LEU A 290 -0.93 0.22 -42.18
CA LEU A 290 -0.42 -0.40 -40.95
C LEU A 290 -0.98 -1.80 -40.74
N LEU A 291 -2.26 -2.01 -41.08
CA LEU A 291 -2.87 -3.35 -41.08
C LEU A 291 -2.24 -4.27 -42.13
N ALA A 292 -1.87 -3.73 -43.29
CA ALA A 292 -1.16 -4.48 -44.32
C ALA A 292 0.25 -4.90 -43.85
N GLU A 293 0.97 -4.05 -43.11
CA GLU A 293 2.27 -4.37 -42.52
C GLU A 293 2.18 -5.35 -41.34
N GLU A 294 1.15 -5.27 -40.50
CA GLU A 294 0.91 -6.22 -39.41
C GLU A 294 0.53 -7.60 -39.95
N GLN A 295 -0.32 -7.66 -40.98
CA GLN A 295 -0.65 -8.90 -41.67
C GLN A 295 0.57 -9.51 -42.37
N GLN A 296 1.43 -8.69 -43.00
CA GLN A 296 2.70 -9.16 -43.59
C GLN A 296 3.73 -9.59 -42.53
N SER A 297 3.80 -8.92 -41.39
CA SER A 297 4.72 -9.28 -40.29
C SER A 297 4.26 -10.53 -39.54
N SER A 298 2.96 -10.76 -39.41
CA SER A 298 2.40 -12.00 -38.84
C SER A 298 2.69 -13.24 -39.70
N LEU A 299 2.88 -13.05 -41.01
CA LEU A 299 3.28 -14.08 -41.98
C LEU A 299 4.80 -14.35 -41.98
N LEU A 300 5.61 -13.46 -41.40
CA LEU A 300 7.07 -13.54 -41.36
C LEU A 300 7.64 -14.06 -40.02
N ILE A 301 6.79 -14.43 -39.04
CA ILE A 301 7.28 -15.06 -37.81
C ILE A 301 7.87 -16.44 -38.17
N PRO A 302 9.18 -16.69 -38.00
CA PRO A 302 9.78 -17.97 -38.34
C PRO A 302 9.16 -19.07 -37.47
N ALA A 303 8.77 -20.19 -38.10
CA ALA A 303 8.18 -21.36 -37.44
C ALA A 303 9.00 -21.93 -36.26
N LYS A 304 10.25 -21.49 -36.08
CA LYS A 304 11.17 -21.92 -35.01
C LYS A 304 10.87 -21.35 -33.61
N LEU A 305 9.90 -20.44 -33.44
CA LEU A 305 9.48 -19.95 -32.11
C LEU A 305 8.23 -20.66 -31.54
N LYS A 306 7.66 -21.65 -32.26
CA LYS A 306 6.62 -22.51 -31.69
C LYS A 306 7.27 -23.55 -30.74
N LYS A 307 7.42 -23.20 -29.46
CA LYS A 307 7.64 -24.21 -28.42
C LYS A 307 6.43 -25.16 -28.42
N PRO A 308 6.61 -26.49 -28.56
CA PRO A 308 5.51 -27.43 -28.41
C PRO A 308 5.16 -27.51 -26.93
N GLY A 309 3.90 -27.30 -26.58
CA GLY A 309 3.41 -27.51 -25.20
C GLY A 309 2.66 -26.36 -24.56
N ARG A 310 1.77 -25.70 -25.31
CA ARG A 310 0.51 -25.13 -24.77
C ARG A 310 -0.41 -24.88 -25.95
N GLN A 311 -1.22 -25.87 -26.29
CA GLN A 311 -2.42 -25.64 -27.09
C GLN A 311 -3.30 -24.70 -26.26
N ALA A 312 -3.39 -23.44 -26.69
CA ALA A 312 -4.56 -22.64 -26.36
C ALA A 312 -5.70 -23.30 -27.11
N VAL A 313 -6.59 -23.97 -26.36
CA VAL A 313 -7.91 -24.34 -26.85
C VAL A 313 -8.61 -23.01 -27.10
N ILE A 314 -8.64 -22.60 -28.37
CA ILE A 314 -9.58 -21.59 -28.84
C ILE A 314 -10.84 -22.41 -29.14
N GLU A 315 -11.74 -22.49 -28.16
CA GLU A 315 -13.12 -22.86 -28.44
C GLU A 315 -13.70 -21.70 -29.27
N GLU A 316 -13.94 -21.95 -30.55
CA GLU A 316 -14.83 -21.10 -31.35
C GLU A 316 -16.23 -21.20 -30.75
N PRO A 317 -16.90 -20.08 -30.43
CA PRO A 317 -18.30 -20.17 -30.04
C PRO A 317 -19.14 -20.46 -31.29
N ASP A 318 -19.83 -21.59 -31.25
CA ASP A 318 -20.93 -21.91 -32.15
C ASP A 318 -21.93 -20.75 -32.21
N PHE A 319 -22.12 -20.22 -33.42
CA PHE A 319 -23.22 -19.33 -33.75
C PHE A 319 -24.53 -20.14 -33.73
N LEU A 320 -25.33 -19.96 -32.67
CA LEU A 320 -26.74 -20.32 -32.68
C LEU A 320 -27.61 -19.13 -32.27
N ALA A 321 -28.38 -18.68 -33.27
CA ALA A 321 -29.70 -18.05 -33.29
C ALA A 321 -30.18 -17.21 -32.11
N ALA A 322 -30.68 -16.02 -32.47
CA ALA A 322 -31.47 -15.11 -31.68
C ALA A 322 -32.57 -15.79 -30.84
N GLY A 323 -32.58 -15.49 -29.53
CA GLY A 323 -33.63 -15.88 -28.61
C GLY A 323 -33.56 -15.07 -27.31
N SER A 324 -34.46 -14.08 -27.18
CA SER A 324 -34.94 -13.38 -25.97
C SER A 324 -33.99 -13.24 -24.77
N LEU A 325 -33.45 -12.03 -24.57
CA LEU A 325 -32.89 -11.59 -23.29
C LEU A 325 -34.01 -11.29 -22.29
N GLY A 326 -34.28 -12.25 -21.41
CA GLY A 326 -35.04 -12.07 -20.17
C GLY A 326 -34.13 -12.17 -18.94
N SER A 327 -34.34 -11.24 -18.02
CA SER A 327 -34.04 -11.26 -16.57
C SER A 327 -32.60 -11.48 -16.07
N GLU A 328 -32.07 -10.42 -15.46
CA GLU A 328 -31.49 -10.39 -14.11
C GLU A 328 -30.73 -11.64 -13.62
N ARG A 329 -29.40 -11.57 -13.66
CA ARG A 329 -28.55 -12.15 -12.62
C ARG A 329 -27.54 -11.11 -12.16
N ALA A 330 -28.00 -10.26 -11.24
CA ALA A 330 -27.13 -9.48 -10.38
C ALA A 330 -26.24 -10.44 -9.57
N LEU A 331 -24.93 -10.33 -9.75
CA LEU A 331 -23.94 -10.90 -8.84
C LEU A 331 -24.15 -10.29 -7.45
N ARG A 332 -24.63 -11.10 -6.51
CA ARG A 332 -24.73 -10.72 -5.09
C ARG A 332 -23.35 -10.37 -4.57
N VAL A 333 -23.13 -9.07 -4.39
CA VAL A 333 -22.10 -8.52 -3.52
C VAL A 333 -22.43 -9.03 -2.11
N ALA A 334 -21.45 -9.56 -1.38
CA ALA A 334 -21.65 -9.92 0.02
C ALA A 334 -22.02 -8.64 0.78
N ASP A 335 -23.27 -8.57 1.25
CA ASP A 335 -23.81 -7.41 1.94
C ASP A 335 -22.97 -7.09 3.19
N TYR A 336 -22.57 -5.82 3.30
CA TYR A 336 -22.12 -5.23 4.54
C TYR A 336 -23.22 -5.39 5.59
N SER A 337 -22.93 -6.14 6.65
CA SER A 337 -23.90 -6.40 7.72
C SER A 337 -23.62 -5.49 8.93
N PRO A 338 -24.54 -4.56 9.29
CA PRO A 338 -24.43 -3.73 10.48
C PRO A 338 -24.28 -4.53 11.79
N THR A 339 -24.78 -5.78 11.83
CA THR A 339 -24.61 -6.68 12.98
C THR A 339 -23.17 -7.12 13.20
N LEU A 340 -22.38 -7.32 12.13
CA LEU A 340 -20.95 -7.64 12.25
C LEU A 340 -20.18 -6.44 12.84
N GLU A 341 -20.63 -5.21 12.58
CA GLU A 341 -20.02 -4.01 13.13
C GLU A 341 -20.38 -3.80 14.62
N GLN A 342 -21.63 -4.09 15.01
CA GLN A 342 -22.03 -4.13 16.43
C GLN A 342 -21.29 -5.22 17.21
N GLU A 343 -21.13 -6.42 16.64
CA GLU A 343 -20.34 -7.52 17.23
C GLU A 343 -18.85 -7.17 17.34
N LEU A 344 -18.30 -6.42 16.37
CA LEU A 344 -16.91 -5.98 16.42
C LEU A 344 -16.71 -4.81 17.38
N ARG A 345 -17.69 -3.95 17.65
CA ARG A 345 -17.58 -2.84 18.61
C ARG A 345 -17.44 -3.32 20.06
N SER A 346 -17.99 -4.48 20.42
CA SER A 346 -18.07 -4.97 21.81
C SER A 346 -16.79 -5.57 22.41
N VAL A 347 -15.80 -6.02 21.61
CA VAL A 347 -14.59 -6.67 22.16
C VAL A 347 -13.57 -5.65 22.72
N SER A 348 -13.58 -5.44 24.02
CA SER A 348 -12.62 -4.64 24.80
C SER A 348 -11.26 -5.34 24.95
N ILE A 349 -10.21 -4.60 25.31
CA ILE A 349 -8.92 -5.20 25.70
C ILE A 349 -9.08 -6.11 26.93
N SER A 350 -10.01 -5.80 27.83
CA SER A 350 -10.39 -6.67 28.94
C SER A 350 -10.92 -8.03 28.48
N ASP A 351 -11.59 -8.12 27.33
CA ASP A 351 -12.12 -9.39 26.80
C ASP A 351 -11.00 -10.33 26.30
N VAL A 352 -9.78 -9.83 26.10
CA VAL A 352 -8.62 -10.62 25.72
C VAL A 352 -7.61 -10.78 26.86
N GLN A 353 -7.90 -10.27 28.05
CA GLN A 353 -7.03 -10.37 29.22
C GLN A 353 -6.74 -11.82 29.61
N ALA A 354 -7.78 -12.66 29.69
CA ALA A 354 -7.62 -14.07 30.02
C ALA A 354 -6.73 -14.81 29.01
N PHE A 355 -6.82 -14.43 27.73
CA PHE A 355 -5.96 -14.98 26.69
C PHE A 355 -4.50 -14.54 26.87
N TYR A 356 -4.24 -13.25 27.08
CA TYR A 356 -2.87 -12.78 27.31
C TYR A 356 -2.28 -13.41 28.58
N GLU A 357 -3.10 -13.64 29.60
CA GLU A 357 -2.69 -14.34 30.80
C GLU A 357 -2.30 -15.79 30.50
N GLU A 358 -3.14 -16.53 29.78
CA GLU A 358 -2.93 -17.94 29.48
C GLU A 358 -1.81 -18.20 28.46
N TRP A 359 -1.68 -17.33 27.45
CA TRP A 359 -0.79 -17.55 26.31
C TRP A 359 0.52 -16.78 26.38
N PHE A 360 0.58 -15.69 27.14
CA PHE A 360 1.79 -14.88 27.31
C PHE A 360 2.28 -14.90 28.76
N GLN A 361 1.45 -14.46 29.71
CA GLN A 361 1.87 -14.32 31.10
C GLN A 361 2.30 -15.65 31.71
N ARG A 362 1.41 -16.65 31.68
CA ARG A 362 1.64 -17.95 32.27
C ARG A 362 2.80 -18.71 31.62
N PRO A 363 2.95 -18.78 30.28
CA PRO A 363 4.00 -19.58 29.68
C PRO A 363 5.35 -18.86 29.63
N TYR A 364 5.40 -17.52 29.64
CA TYR A 364 6.64 -16.78 29.42
C TYR A 364 7.10 -15.94 30.61
N PHE A 365 6.20 -15.56 31.53
CA PHE A 365 6.50 -14.58 32.58
C PHE A 365 6.24 -15.09 34.00
N SER A 366 5.48 -16.17 34.18
CA SER A 366 5.18 -16.70 35.52
C SER A 366 6.42 -17.30 36.20
N PRO A 367 6.46 -17.35 37.55
CA PRO A 367 7.53 -18.00 38.29
C PRO A 367 7.73 -19.47 37.88
N GLU A 368 6.66 -20.20 37.56
CA GLU A 368 6.70 -21.59 37.11
C GLU A 368 7.33 -21.71 35.72
N ALA A 369 7.00 -20.81 34.79
CA ALA A 369 7.64 -20.74 33.48
C ALA A 369 9.15 -20.49 33.62
N GLN A 370 9.55 -19.57 34.51
CA GLN A 370 10.94 -19.29 34.81
C GLN A 370 11.68 -20.46 35.50
N ARG A 371 10.95 -21.42 36.08
CA ARG A 371 11.48 -22.70 36.58
C ARG A 371 11.47 -23.82 35.53
N GLY A 372 11.00 -23.55 34.32
CA GLY A 372 10.85 -24.55 33.25
C GLY A 372 9.75 -25.58 33.52
N SER A 373 8.82 -25.30 34.43
CA SER A 373 7.80 -26.25 34.89
C SER A 373 6.49 -26.20 34.11
N ILE A 374 6.35 -25.26 33.17
CA ILE A 374 5.16 -25.12 32.32
C ILE A 374 5.48 -25.61 30.92
N ALA A 375 4.68 -26.56 30.43
CA ALA A 375 4.67 -26.92 29.02
C ALA A 375 4.20 -25.70 28.22
N LEU A 376 5.05 -25.22 27.35
CA LEU A 376 4.74 -24.08 26.50
C LEU A 376 3.76 -24.52 25.41
N PRO A 377 2.76 -23.69 25.04
CA PRO A 377 1.86 -24.01 23.93
C PRO A 377 2.66 -24.25 22.64
N GLU A 378 2.28 -25.24 21.83
CA GLU A 378 2.99 -25.49 20.57
C GLU A 378 2.86 -24.28 19.64
N ALA A 379 3.93 -23.95 18.90
CA ALA A 379 3.90 -22.82 17.96
C ALA A 379 2.86 -23.01 16.83
N SER A 380 2.39 -24.23 16.62
CA SER A 380 1.35 -24.63 15.67
C SER A 380 -0.08 -24.45 16.22
N THR A 381 -0.26 -24.20 17.53
CA THR A 381 -1.59 -24.12 18.11
C THR A 381 -2.30 -22.89 17.54
N GLN A 382 -3.39 -23.10 16.79
CA GLN A 382 -4.08 -22.04 16.07
C GLN A 382 -4.49 -20.93 17.04
N VAL A 383 -4.03 -19.71 16.78
CA VAL A 383 -4.55 -18.50 17.45
C VAL A 383 -6.08 -18.56 17.39
N PRO A 384 -6.80 -18.51 18.53
CA PRO A 384 -8.25 -18.61 18.52
C PRO A 384 -8.88 -17.59 17.56
N GLU A 385 -9.89 -17.98 16.78
CA GLU A 385 -10.51 -17.10 15.76
C GLU A 385 -10.98 -15.74 16.33
N ARG A 386 -11.40 -15.71 17.59
CA ARG A 386 -11.77 -14.48 18.33
C ARG A 386 -10.61 -13.46 18.48
N LEU A 387 -9.36 -13.86 18.31
CA LEU A 387 -8.20 -12.97 18.35
C LEU A 387 -7.72 -12.59 16.96
N LYS A 388 -7.92 -13.45 15.97
CA LYS A 388 -7.82 -13.04 14.56
C LYS A 388 -8.85 -11.96 14.23
N SER A 389 -10.02 -11.97 14.88
CA SER A 389 -10.98 -10.86 14.79
C SER A 389 -10.53 -9.60 15.55
N LEU A 390 -9.80 -9.71 16.68
CA LEU A 390 -9.14 -8.57 17.34
C LEU A 390 -8.07 -7.92 16.45
N LYS A 391 -7.22 -8.72 15.79
CA LYS A 391 -6.26 -8.25 14.78
C LYS A 391 -6.98 -7.50 13.65
N ARG A 392 -8.08 -8.07 13.13
CA ARG A 392 -8.96 -7.42 12.15
C ARG A 392 -9.59 -6.13 12.72
N LYS A 393 -9.93 -6.07 14.01
CA LYS A 393 -10.50 -4.90 14.69
C LYS A 393 -9.49 -3.78 14.90
N LEU A 394 -8.26 -4.07 15.33
CA LEU A 394 -7.18 -3.08 15.46
C LEU A 394 -6.84 -2.49 14.08
N LEU A 395 -6.68 -3.36 13.07
CA LEU A 395 -6.47 -2.95 11.68
C LEU A 395 -7.67 -2.14 11.11
N ARG A 396 -8.91 -2.44 11.53
CA ARG A 396 -10.12 -1.74 11.06
C ARG A 396 -10.44 -0.46 11.86
N ARG A 397 -10.07 -0.37 13.15
CA ARG A 397 -10.07 0.89 13.92
C ARG A 397 -9.09 1.90 13.35
N GLN A 398 -7.93 1.42 12.87
CA GLN A 398 -7.02 2.22 12.06
C GLN A 398 -7.63 2.65 10.72
N GLN A 399 -8.73 2.05 10.23
CA GLN A 399 -9.42 2.45 8.99
C GLN A 399 -10.68 3.31 9.24
N LEU A 400 -11.40 3.11 10.35
CA LEU A 400 -12.73 3.69 10.61
C LEU A 400 -12.74 5.02 11.38
N ARG A 401 -11.59 5.63 11.71
CA ARG A 401 -11.55 7.01 12.27
C ARG A 401 -11.87 8.11 11.22
N LEU A 402 -12.72 7.80 10.24
CA LEU A 402 -13.13 8.67 9.14
C LEU A 402 -14.66 8.78 8.96
N GLU A 403 -15.43 8.28 9.92
CA GLU A 403 -16.86 8.54 10.06
C GLU A 403 -17.07 9.21 11.43
#